data_AF-A0AAI9L3G0-F1
#
_entry.id   AF-A0AAI9L3G0-F1
#
_cell.length_a   1.000
_cell.length_b   1.000
_cell.length_c   1.000
_cell.angle_alpha   90.00
_cell.angle_beta   90.00
_cell.angle_gamma   90.00
#
_symmetry.space_group_name_H-M   'P 1'
#
loop_
_entity.id
_entity.type
_entity.pdbx_description
1 polymer ?
#
loop_
_entity_poly.entity_id
_entity_poly.type
_entity_poly.pdbx_seq_one_letter_code
_entity_poly.pdbx_strand_id
1 'polypeptide(L)'
;MKYHRLNVYLAAAGLAFCMGSAIAETSVSVEVKDIGKLQKKGSVSVFDAPNSIQAHAASNYKFHKAENEGVVVITPNAPTAQADANNAQKKPLSSTQPLANNAAFTPLCPTLAVNTIYTLDGLQSGGSACYHFEITQRSKTTAFVVGMSPETDIALSLMRDDGQNNVTAINYSNQAGNADEATLDLTPPGHYYWFMEANTADGSAFNFGAIVNTNVDAYELNDIPSLAYPLSDNLREIEGNSDSDSDADYYVFTATRGQHVLLRFDGVTSGTNNNWLLASSTDGGNTWTTRNAGQEITIIPSQPNEKVLVRVLPNPARLPTVSQKYKLTLGSKIVRFSHSVTGESTVLRIPSSAPTAFGFMTTQAYRDVTWGVTMADSTGAGIPNIVAILILDQRENNGELEFNAANAHGIITDVNGKASGSVKLDNCYADYTTQFQDYSQGYINTWRTTYDVGAWRIEVPAQSGVGVGGNISTHVTFGHICKQTLVSSVRS
;
A
#
# COMPACT_ATOMS: atom_id res chain seq x y z
N MET A 1 22.22 69.89 12.13
CA MET A 1 23.69 70.02 12.25
C MET A 1 24.10 69.83 13.69
N LYS A 2 24.78 68.72 14.01
CA LYS A 2 26.02 68.65 14.82
C LYS A 2 26.24 67.21 15.24
N TYR A 3 27.20 66.58 14.56
CA TYR A 3 27.92 65.41 15.02
C TYR A 3 28.88 65.82 16.14
N HIS A 4 29.00 65.01 17.19
CA HIS A 4 30.30 64.75 17.80
C HIS A 4 30.41 63.31 18.29
N ARG A 5 31.54 62.72 17.90
CA ARG A 5 32.08 61.40 18.25
C ARG A 5 32.70 61.46 19.65
N LEU A 6 32.69 60.36 20.42
CA LEU A 6 33.94 59.72 20.91
C LEU A 6 33.69 58.39 21.67
N ASN A 7 34.32 57.34 21.13
CA ASN A 7 35.04 56.19 21.73
C ASN A 7 34.72 55.74 23.18
N VAL A 8 34.23 54.50 23.34
CA VAL A 8 34.97 53.23 23.64
C VAL A 8 35.46 53.13 25.09
N TYR A 9 34.87 52.20 25.84
CA TYR A 9 35.59 51.28 26.72
C TYR A 9 34.97 49.88 26.60
N LEU A 10 35.79 48.92 26.17
CA LEU A 10 35.52 47.49 26.20
C LEU A 10 35.43 47.02 27.66
N ALA A 11 34.37 46.30 28.00
CA ALA A 11 34.39 45.31 29.07
C ALA A 11 33.94 43.98 28.46
N ALA A 12 34.90 43.11 28.19
CA ALA A 12 34.67 41.75 27.78
C ALA A 12 34.12 40.96 28.98
N ALA A 13 32.81 40.73 29.01
CA ALA A 13 32.20 39.70 29.83
C ALA A 13 31.83 38.55 28.90
N GLY A 14 32.61 37.48 28.97
CA GLY A 14 32.31 36.22 28.28
C GLY A 14 31.03 35.62 28.82
N LEU A 15 29.94 35.82 28.09
CA LEU A 15 28.74 34.99 28.19
C LEU A 15 28.87 33.90 27.13
N ALA A 16 29.42 32.77 27.53
CA ALA A 16 29.21 31.51 26.84
C ALA A 16 27.72 31.16 27.00
N PHE A 17 26.91 31.58 26.04
CA PHE A 17 25.55 31.10 25.88
C PHE A 17 25.66 29.64 25.39
N CYS A 18 25.71 28.70 26.32
CA CYS A 18 25.39 27.31 26.01
C CYS A 18 23.89 27.26 25.66
N MET A 19 23.55 27.51 24.40
CA MET A 19 22.28 27.04 23.84
C MET A 19 22.39 25.53 23.67
N GLY A 20 22.35 24.81 24.80
CA GLY A 20 21.84 23.45 24.81
C GLY A 20 20.33 23.56 24.75
N SER A 21 19.79 23.78 23.55
CA SER A 21 18.38 23.52 23.31
C SER A 21 18.20 22.02 23.52
N ALA A 22 17.79 21.62 24.72
CA ALA A 22 17.23 20.30 24.95
C ALA A 22 15.96 20.27 24.09
N ILE A 23 16.07 19.69 22.90
CA ILE A 23 14.90 19.25 22.16
C ILE A 23 14.27 18.21 23.08
N ALA A 24 13.12 18.52 23.66
CA ALA A 24 12.31 17.55 24.35
C ALA A 24 11.86 16.53 23.29
N GLU A 25 12.60 15.44 23.17
CA GLU A 25 12.27 14.33 22.29
C GLU A 25 10.97 13.71 22.81
N THR A 26 9.85 14.04 22.17
CA THR A 26 8.55 13.47 22.53
C THR A 26 8.37 12.15 21.81
N SER A 27 8.14 11.08 22.58
CA SER A 27 7.77 9.77 22.05
C SER A 27 6.33 9.80 21.51
N VAL A 28 6.00 8.95 20.53
CA VAL A 28 4.60 8.70 20.17
C VAL A 28 3.91 8.05 21.38
N SER A 29 2.86 8.68 21.92
CA SER A 29 2.06 8.07 22.98
C SER A 29 1.18 6.98 22.38
N VAL A 30 1.35 5.75 22.86
CA VAL A 30 0.49 4.61 22.57
C VAL A 30 -0.43 4.42 23.77
N GLU A 31 -1.73 4.39 23.54
CA GLU A 31 -2.74 4.15 24.58
C GLU A 31 -3.41 2.80 24.31
N VAL A 32 -3.42 1.93 25.30
CA VAL A 32 -4.11 0.64 25.21
C VAL A 32 -5.48 0.75 25.87
N LYS A 33 -6.54 0.59 25.07
CA LYS A 33 -7.93 0.60 25.56
C LYS A 33 -8.52 -0.79 25.62
N ASP A 34 -9.63 -0.92 26.34
CA ASP A 34 -10.42 -2.15 26.44
C ASP A 34 -9.60 -3.41 26.80
N ILE A 35 -8.55 -3.28 27.61
CA ILE A 35 -7.75 -4.41 28.10
C ILE A 35 -8.60 -5.50 28.79
N GLY A 36 -9.81 -5.15 29.24
CA GLY A 36 -10.80 -6.10 29.76
C GLY A 36 -11.31 -7.12 28.74
N LYS A 37 -11.09 -6.91 27.44
CA LYS A 37 -11.35 -7.89 26.37
C LYS A 37 -10.31 -9.02 26.32
N LEU A 38 -9.13 -8.84 26.93
CA LEU A 38 -8.09 -9.87 27.01
C LEU A 38 -8.41 -10.92 28.07
N GLN A 39 -7.94 -12.15 27.86
CA GLN A 39 -8.04 -13.20 28.87
C GLN A 39 -7.19 -12.84 30.09
N LYS A 40 -7.79 -12.85 31.28
CA LYS A 40 -7.07 -12.67 32.56
C LYS A 40 -6.56 -14.02 33.06
N LYS A 41 -5.24 -14.20 33.13
CA LYS A 41 -4.62 -15.45 33.62
C LYS A 41 -4.24 -15.44 35.10
N GLY A 42 -4.22 -14.27 35.74
CA GLY A 42 -3.93 -14.09 37.17
C GLY A 42 -2.50 -13.62 37.44
N SER A 43 -2.08 -13.71 38.71
CA SER A 43 -0.77 -13.25 39.16
C SER A 43 0.38 -14.15 38.71
N VAL A 44 1.53 -13.55 38.42
CA VAL A 44 2.81 -14.23 38.15
C VAL A 44 3.86 -13.75 39.14
N SER A 45 4.81 -14.63 39.49
CA SER A 45 5.89 -14.30 40.42
C SER A 45 7.02 -13.54 39.73
N VAL A 46 7.57 -12.52 40.41
CA VAL A 46 8.77 -11.80 39.94
C VAL A 46 9.87 -12.78 39.53
N PHE A 47 10.35 -12.61 38.31
CA PHE A 47 11.50 -13.30 37.77
C PHE A 47 12.55 -12.27 37.38
N ASP A 48 13.62 -12.20 38.16
CA ASP A 48 14.72 -11.26 37.92
C ASP A 48 15.32 -11.50 36.54
N ALA A 49 15.48 -10.42 35.77
CA ALA A 49 16.03 -10.53 34.44
C ALA A 49 17.50 -10.97 34.49
N PRO A 50 17.94 -11.94 33.66
CA PRO A 50 19.35 -12.28 33.56
C PRO A 50 20.21 -11.07 33.14
N ASN A 51 21.47 -11.03 33.60
CA ASN A 51 22.40 -9.94 33.27
C ASN A 51 22.55 -9.68 31.76
N SER A 52 22.38 -10.71 30.92
CA SER A 52 22.40 -10.56 29.46
C SER A 52 21.28 -9.67 28.95
N ILE A 53 20.08 -9.76 29.52
CA ILE A 53 18.93 -8.91 29.17
C ILE A 53 19.15 -7.50 29.73
N GLN A 54 19.55 -7.39 31.01
CA GLN A 54 19.81 -6.09 31.65
C GLN A 54 20.89 -5.27 30.95
N ALA A 55 21.95 -5.91 30.43
CA ALA A 55 23.04 -5.22 29.74
C ALA A 55 22.62 -4.55 28.42
N HIS A 56 21.52 -5.00 27.81
CA HIS A 56 20.96 -4.43 26.58
C HIS A 56 19.82 -3.44 26.83
N ALA A 57 19.38 -3.31 28.09
CA ALA A 57 18.45 -2.29 28.55
C ALA A 57 19.15 -0.94 28.72
N ALA A 58 19.49 -0.31 27.59
CA ALA A 58 20.01 1.06 27.53
C ALA A 58 20.13 1.60 26.09
N SER A 59 19.90 0.78 25.06
CA SER A 59 19.89 1.24 23.68
C SER A 59 18.57 1.96 23.37
N ASN A 60 18.57 3.27 23.59
CA ASN A 60 17.43 4.17 23.36
C ASN A 60 16.99 4.16 21.89
N TYR A 61 16.04 3.32 21.53
CA TYR A 61 15.18 3.55 20.36
C TYR A 61 13.87 4.12 20.86
N LYS A 62 13.65 5.42 20.61
CA LYS A 62 12.39 6.11 20.88
C LYS A 62 11.70 6.36 19.54
N PHE A 63 10.43 5.99 19.44
CA PHE A 63 9.58 6.42 18.33
C PHE A 63 9.35 7.93 18.44
N HIS A 64 9.96 8.71 17.54
CA HIS A 64 9.85 10.17 17.55
C HIS A 64 8.48 10.65 17.06
N LYS A 65 7.87 11.59 17.80
CA LYS A 65 6.61 12.26 17.45
C LYS A 65 6.87 13.67 16.92
N ALA A 66 6.01 14.17 16.02
CA ALA A 66 5.86 15.61 15.77
C ALA A 66 4.82 16.23 16.73
N GLU A 67 5.06 17.43 17.26
CA GLU A 67 4.28 18.05 18.38
C GLU A 67 2.74 18.05 18.21
N ASN A 68 2.22 17.89 16.99
CA ASN A 68 0.79 17.95 16.65
C ASN A 68 0.10 16.59 16.41
N GLU A 69 0.78 15.45 16.66
CA GLU A 69 0.21 14.13 16.33
C GLU A 69 -0.67 13.55 17.45
N GLY A 70 -1.74 12.86 17.07
CA GLY A 70 -2.65 12.18 18.00
C GLY A 70 -1.99 11.01 18.74
N VAL A 71 -2.75 10.39 19.65
CA VAL A 71 -2.37 9.16 20.37
C VAL A 71 -2.71 7.96 19.50
N VAL A 72 -1.81 6.97 19.38
CA VAL A 72 -2.14 5.69 18.75
C VAL A 72 -2.98 4.89 19.74
N VAL A 73 -4.22 4.58 19.39
CA VAL A 73 -5.13 3.83 20.25
C VAL A 73 -5.17 2.38 19.80
N ILE A 74 -4.73 1.48 20.66
CA ILE A 74 -4.79 0.03 20.43
C ILE A 74 -5.94 -0.56 21.23
N THR A 75 -6.87 -1.20 20.52
CA THR A 75 -8.01 -1.90 21.10
C THR A 75 -7.87 -3.39 20.77
N PRO A 76 -7.83 -4.30 21.77
CA PRO A 76 -7.82 -5.73 21.50
C PRO A 76 -9.07 -6.15 20.73
N ASN A 77 -8.88 -6.90 19.64
CA ASN A 77 -9.97 -7.64 19.03
C ASN A 77 -10.39 -8.75 20.00
N ALA A 78 -11.62 -8.69 20.49
CA ALA A 78 -12.19 -9.85 21.16
C ALA A 78 -12.26 -10.98 20.13
N PRO A 79 -11.73 -12.19 20.40
CA PRO A 79 -12.13 -13.35 19.62
C PRO A 79 -13.63 -13.54 19.89
N THR A 80 -14.48 -13.12 18.96
CA THR A 80 -15.78 -13.76 18.83
C THR A 80 -15.47 -15.22 18.60
N ALA A 81 -15.75 -16.05 19.59
CA ALA A 81 -15.73 -17.49 19.46
C ALA A 81 -16.74 -17.87 18.36
N GLN A 82 -16.29 -17.85 17.12
CA GLN A 82 -17.02 -18.41 15.99
C GLN A 82 -16.33 -19.75 15.70
N ALA A 83 -17.06 -20.81 16.04
CA ALA A 83 -16.66 -22.18 15.82
C ALA A 83 -16.55 -22.43 14.31
N ASP A 84 -15.39 -22.18 13.73
CA ASP A 84 -15.03 -22.72 12.41
C ASP A 84 -14.40 -24.09 12.59
N ALA A 85 -15.25 -25.04 12.97
CA ALA A 85 -15.01 -26.44 12.74
C ALA A 85 -15.41 -26.76 11.28
N ASN A 86 -14.38 -27.16 10.52
CA ASN A 86 -14.40 -27.97 9.29
C ASN A 86 -14.17 -27.30 7.94
N ASN A 87 -13.19 -27.91 7.24
CA ASN A 87 -12.94 -27.98 5.80
C ASN A 87 -11.99 -26.95 5.17
N ALA A 88 -10.69 -27.22 5.39
CA ALA A 88 -9.68 -27.52 4.37
C ALA A 88 -9.80 -26.90 2.96
N GLN A 89 -8.75 -26.19 2.52
CA GLN A 89 -7.80 -26.74 1.55
C GLN A 89 -6.57 -25.84 1.37
N LYS A 90 -5.39 -26.48 1.41
CA LYS A 90 -4.07 -25.90 1.17
C LYS A 90 -3.96 -25.31 -0.24
N LYS A 91 -3.42 -24.09 -0.35
CA LYS A 91 -2.60 -23.69 -1.50
C LYS A 91 -1.47 -22.79 -0.97
N PRO A 92 -0.19 -23.13 -1.20
CA PRO A 92 0.91 -22.38 -0.60
C PRO A 92 1.19 -21.15 -1.45
N LEU A 93 1.18 -19.96 -0.85
CA LEU A 93 1.99 -18.86 -1.36
C LEU A 93 3.30 -18.85 -0.57
N SER A 94 4.37 -18.98 -1.34
CA SER A 94 5.73 -19.21 -0.91
C SER A 94 6.43 -17.89 -0.63
N SER A 95 6.71 -17.64 0.65
CA SER A 95 7.95 -16.96 1.12
C SER A 95 8.07 -17.09 2.64
N THR A 96 7.91 -18.31 3.17
CA THR A 96 8.43 -18.65 4.49
C THR A 96 9.91 -18.96 4.32
N GLN A 97 10.80 -18.09 4.80
CA GLN A 97 12.00 -18.63 5.44
C GLN A 97 11.51 -19.21 6.76
N PRO A 98 11.50 -20.55 6.92
CA PRO A 98 11.32 -21.11 8.24
C PRO A 98 12.50 -20.59 9.07
N LEU A 99 12.24 -20.13 10.30
CA LEU A 99 13.27 -20.19 11.32
C LEU A 99 13.83 -21.61 11.26
N ALA A 100 15.14 -21.73 11.09
CA ALA A 100 15.81 -23.02 11.13
C ALA A 100 15.27 -23.76 12.36
N ASN A 101 14.80 -25.00 12.17
CA ASN A 101 14.48 -25.92 13.26
C ASN A 101 15.74 -26.09 14.10
N ASN A 102 15.94 -25.18 15.06
CA ASN A 102 17.00 -25.26 16.04
C ASN A 102 16.45 -26.04 17.23
N ALA A 103 17.31 -26.88 17.79
CA ALA A 103 17.08 -27.66 19.00
C ALA A 103 16.34 -26.84 20.08
N ALA A 104 15.45 -27.50 20.83
CA ALA A 104 14.58 -26.93 21.88
C ALA A 104 15.11 -25.60 22.47
N PHE A 105 14.73 -24.48 21.85
CA PHE A 105 15.07 -23.15 22.34
C PHE A 105 14.56 -23.06 23.78
N THR A 106 15.46 -22.75 24.70
CA THR A 106 15.13 -22.59 26.12
C THR A 106 15.21 -21.10 26.43
N PRO A 107 14.05 -20.41 26.58
CA PRO A 107 14.03 -18.99 26.81
C PRO A 107 14.73 -18.59 28.11
N LEU A 108 15.29 -17.38 28.13
CA LEU A 108 15.97 -16.81 29.30
C LEU A 108 15.03 -16.49 30.48
N CYS A 109 13.73 -16.36 30.21
CA CYS A 109 12.69 -15.97 31.16
C CYS A 109 11.48 -16.90 31.02
N PRO A 110 10.61 -17.01 32.04
CA PRO A 110 9.40 -17.83 31.97
C PRO A 110 8.52 -17.46 30.78
N THR A 111 8.02 -18.46 30.06
CA THR A 111 7.18 -18.24 28.88
C THR A 111 5.73 -17.99 29.26
N LEU A 112 5.19 -16.89 28.78
CA LEU A 112 3.78 -16.52 28.90
C LEU A 112 3.12 -16.46 27.52
N ALA A 113 1.79 -16.50 27.50
CA ALA A 113 1.01 -16.41 26.28
C ALA A 113 0.78 -14.94 25.88
N VAL A 114 0.70 -14.69 24.58
CA VAL A 114 0.24 -13.40 24.04
C VAL A 114 -1.29 -13.29 24.12
N ASN A 115 -1.84 -12.11 23.87
CA ASN A 115 -3.28 -11.82 23.93
C ASN A 115 -3.91 -12.18 25.29
N THR A 116 -3.11 -12.05 26.34
CA THR A 116 -3.42 -12.39 27.72
C THR A 116 -2.85 -11.30 28.62
N ILE A 117 -3.58 -10.97 29.69
CA ILE A 117 -3.11 -10.04 30.71
C ILE A 117 -2.72 -10.78 31.99
N TYR A 118 -1.58 -10.40 32.54
CA TYR A 118 -0.98 -10.93 33.76
C TYR A 118 -0.83 -9.82 34.79
N THR A 119 -0.86 -10.19 36.06
CA THR A 119 -0.61 -9.27 37.17
C THR A 119 0.75 -9.60 37.79
N LEU A 120 1.63 -8.61 37.91
CA LEU A 120 2.89 -8.74 38.63
C LEU A 120 2.78 -7.99 39.95
N ASP A 121 3.20 -8.60 41.06
CA ASP A 121 3.29 -7.99 42.38
C ASP A 121 4.70 -8.14 42.97
N GLY A 122 5.04 -7.32 43.96
CA GLY A 122 6.28 -7.47 44.73
C GLY A 122 7.57 -6.93 44.09
N LEU A 123 7.51 -6.37 42.87
CA LEU A 123 8.67 -5.72 42.25
C LEU A 123 9.10 -4.49 43.07
N GLN A 124 10.39 -4.42 43.43
CA GLN A 124 10.94 -3.35 44.26
C GLN A 124 11.67 -2.30 43.42
N SER A 125 11.80 -1.07 43.95
CA SER A 125 12.57 0.01 43.34
C SER A 125 13.99 -0.45 42.95
N GLY A 126 14.42 -0.16 41.72
CA GLY A 126 15.70 -0.59 41.16
C GLY A 126 15.76 -2.07 40.73
N GLY A 127 14.67 -2.83 40.92
CA GLY A 127 14.53 -4.19 40.44
C GLY A 127 14.09 -4.27 38.98
N SER A 128 14.17 -5.47 38.41
CA SER A 128 13.66 -5.74 37.06
C SER A 128 12.90 -7.06 37.02
N ALA A 129 12.00 -7.19 36.05
CA ALA A 129 11.29 -8.43 35.77
C ALA A 129 11.32 -8.73 34.27
N CYS A 130 11.43 -10.02 33.91
CA CYS A 130 11.34 -10.44 32.52
C CYS A 130 10.45 -11.67 32.31
N TYR A 131 9.81 -11.71 31.14
CA TYR A 131 9.01 -12.84 30.68
C TYR A 131 9.16 -13.00 29.18
N HIS A 132 9.19 -14.25 28.71
CA HIS A 132 9.28 -14.59 27.29
C HIS A 132 7.90 -14.77 26.67
N PHE A 133 7.77 -14.44 25.38
CA PHE A 133 6.67 -14.87 24.54
C PHE A 133 7.12 -15.11 23.10
N GLU A 134 6.36 -15.93 22.39
CA GLU A 134 6.63 -16.27 20.99
C GLU A 134 5.64 -15.59 20.05
N ILE A 135 6.17 -15.08 18.94
CA ILE A 135 5.38 -14.60 17.81
C ILE A 135 5.57 -15.59 16.67
N THR A 136 4.48 -16.17 16.20
CA THR A 136 4.50 -17.26 15.22
C THR A 136 4.39 -16.78 13.77
N GLN A 137 3.88 -15.57 13.56
CA GLN A 137 3.72 -14.94 12.25
C GLN A 137 3.91 -13.42 12.33
N ARG A 138 4.19 -12.75 11.21
CA ARG A 138 4.33 -11.29 11.18
C ARG A 138 3.09 -10.63 11.79
N SER A 139 3.29 -9.75 12.76
CA SER A 139 2.20 -9.19 13.56
C SER A 139 2.46 -7.73 13.93
N LYS A 140 1.39 -6.96 14.13
CA LYS A 140 1.42 -5.70 14.89
C LYS A 140 1.33 -6.08 16.36
N THR A 141 2.38 -5.75 17.11
CA THR A 141 2.54 -6.14 18.51
C THR A 141 2.58 -4.91 19.39
N THR A 142 1.73 -4.90 20.40
CA THR A 142 1.71 -3.89 21.45
C THR A 142 2.05 -4.53 22.77
N ALA A 143 3.25 -4.33 23.28
CA ALA A 143 3.60 -4.70 24.65
C ALA A 143 3.17 -3.56 25.59
N PHE A 144 2.65 -3.88 26.78
CA PHE A 144 2.14 -2.86 27.68
C PHE A 144 2.37 -3.20 29.16
N VAL A 145 2.45 -2.15 29.98
CA VAL A 145 2.38 -2.17 31.45
C VAL A 145 1.36 -1.11 31.87
N VAL A 146 0.34 -1.51 32.63
CA VAL A 146 -0.81 -0.65 32.95
C VAL A 146 -1.29 -0.81 34.38
N GLY A 147 -1.93 0.23 34.90
CA GLY A 147 -2.59 0.19 36.21
C GLY A 147 -1.61 0.16 37.38
N MET A 148 -0.54 0.95 37.30
CA MET A 148 0.45 1.14 38.36
C MET A 148 -0.10 2.00 39.50
N SER A 149 0.38 1.78 40.73
CA SER A 149 0.07 2.67 41.87
C SER A 149 0.69 4.06 41.66
N PRO A 150 0.21 5.11 42.34
CA PRO A 150 0.82 6.45 42.28
C PRO A 150 2.31 6.49 42.63
N GLU A 151 2.79 5.52 43.40
CA GLU A 151 4.18 5.38 43.85
C GLU A 151 5.03 4.45 42.97
N THR A 152 4.46 3.91 41.89
CA THR A 152 5.12 2.97 40.98
C THR A 152 5.33 3.59 39.60
N ASP A 153 6.58 3.55 39.14
CA ASP A 153 7.08 4.04 37.84
C ASP A 153 7.93 2.91 37.24
N ILE A 154 7.40 2.28 36.21
CA ILE A 154 8.01 1.15 35.51
C ILE A 154 8.36 1.60 34.09
N ALA A 155 9.60 1.38 33.66
CA ALA A 155 9.95 1.43 32.25
C ALA A 155 9.73 0.06 31.58
N LEU A 156 9.30 0.06 30.33
CA LEU A 156 9.06 -1.13 29.51
C LEU A 156 9.99 -1.16 28.31
N SER A 157 10.75 -2.25 28.16
CA SER A 157 11.43 -2.59 26.91
C SER A 157 10.79 -3.82 26.28
N LEU A 158 10.56 -3.75 24.97
CA LEU A 158 10.33 -4.94 24.15
C LEU A 158 11.68 -5.39 23.58
N MET A 159 12.05 -6.65 23.85
CA MET A 159 13.29 -7.22 23.36
C MET A 159 13.05 -8.39 22.42
N ARG A 160 13.96 -8.58 21.46
CA ARG A 160 13.96 -9.69 20.50
C ARG A 160 15.20 -10.55 20.71
N ASP A 161 15.04 -11.85 20.52
CA ASP A 161 16.10 -12.86 20.58
C ASP A 161 16.26 -13.55 19.23
N ASP A 162 17.51 -13.79 18.85
CA ASP A 162 17.88 -14.47 17.60
C ASP A 162 17.68 -16.00 17.66
N GLY A 163 17.20 -16.51 18.80
CA GLY A 163 17.03 -17.93 19.09
C GLY A 163 18.32 -18.57 19.58
N GLN A 164 19.34 -17.78 19.89
CA GLN A 164 20.62 -18.22 20.48
C GLN A 164 20.89 -17.48 21.80
N ASN A 165 19.85 -16.91 22.41
CA ASN A 165 19.92 -16.11 23.65
C ASN A 165 20.73 -14.81 23.48
N ASN A 166 20.90 -14.31 22.25
CA ASN A 166 21.40 -12.96 22.01
C ASN A 166 20.20 -12.03 21.88
N VAL A 167 20.02 -11.19 22.90
CA VAL A 167 18.84 -10.32 23.04
C VAL A 167 19.18 -8.90 22.61
N THR A 168 18.27 -8.26 21.88
CA THR A 168 18.36 -6.84 21.50
C THR A 168 17.06 -6.12 21.84
N ALA A 169 17.15 -4.94 22.44
CA ALA A 169 15.98 -4.09 22.63
C ALA A 169 15.54 -3.54 21.27
N ILE A 170 14.26 -3.72 20.94
CA ILE A 170 13.67 -3.23 19.69
C ILE A 170 12.77 -2.01 19.91
N ASN A 171 12.25 -1.84 21.13
CA ASN A 171 11.45 -0.67 21.50
C ASN A 171 11.51 -0.42 23.01
N TYR A 172 11.20 0.82 23.42
CA TYR A 172 11.30 1.28 24.80
C TYR A 172 10.23 2.35 25.12
N SER A 173 9.63 2.24 26.29
CA SER A 173 8.68 3.19 26.86
C SER A 173 9.06 3.48 28.31
N ASN A 174 9.04 4.76 28.67
CA ASN A 174 9.30 5.27 30.02
C ASN A 174 8.63 6.63 30.13
N GLN A 175 7.32 6.60 30.33
CA GLN A 175 6.49 7.76 30.58
C GLN A 175 6.79 8.29 31.99
N ALA A 176 6.53 9.58 32.21
CA ALA A 176 6.83 10.20 33.50
C ALA A 176 5.88 9.69 34.60
N GLY A 177 6.44 9.18 35.71
CA GLY A 177 5.67 8.80 36.89
C GLY A 177 4.93 7.47 36.69
N ASN A 178 3.66 7.41 37.10
CA ASN A 178 2.87 6.18 37.06
C ASN A 178 1.97 6.05 35.81
N ALA A 179 2.33 6.73 34.73
CA ALA A 179 1.59 6.66 33.48
C ALA A 179 1.76 5.29 32.82
N ASP A 180 0.73 4.80 32.14
CA ASP A 180 0.78 3.52 31.44
C ASP A 180 1.91 3.48 30.40
N GLU A 181 2.62 2.36 30.33
CA GLU A 181 3.64 2.10 29.33
C GLU A 181 3.11 1.25 28.20
N ALA A 182 3.49 1.61 26.98
CA ALA A 182 3.24 0.78 25.81
C ALA A 182 4.31 0.97 24.73
N THR A 183 4.58 -0.10 23.99
CA THR A 183 5.38 -0.11 22.76
C THR A 183 4.49 -0.53 21.59
N LEU A 184 4.87 -0.17 20.36
CA LEU A 184 4.16 -0.60 19.15
C LEU A 184 5.20 -0.98 18.09
N ASP A 185 5.11 -2.23 17.63
CA ASP A 185 6.13 -2.82 16.79
C ASP A 185 5.52 -3.73 15.72
N LEU A 186 6.06 -3.66 14.51
CA LEU A 186 5.82 -4.68 13.50
C LEU A 186 6.83 -5.81 13.65
N THR A 187 6.40 -6.89 14.26
CA THR A 187 7.28 -7.98 14.68
C THR A 187 7.25 -9.14 13.68
N PRO A 188 8.42 -9.61 13.20
CA PRO A 188 8.51 -10.89 12.48
C PRO A 188 8.32 -12.09 13.44
N PRO A 189 8.13 -13.31 12.91
CA PRO A 189 8.18 -14.52 13.72
C PRO A 189 9.48 -14.61 14.55
N GLY A 190 9.39 -15.03 15.81
CA GLY A 190 10.55 -15.18 16.68
C GLY A 190 10.24 -15.13 18.17
N HIS A 191 11.30 -15.01 18.97
CA HIS A 191 11.28 -15.00 20.42
C HIS A 191 11.43 -13.58 20.95
N TYR A 192 10.57 -13.19 21.88
CA TYR A 192 10.50 -11.84 22.42
C TYR A 192 10.39 -11.87 23.93
N TYR A 193 10.76 -10.76 24.56
CA TYR A 193 10.69 -10.60 26.00
C TYR A 193 10.03 -9.27 26.36
N TRP A 194 9.12 -9.32 27.33
CA TRP A 194 8.84 -8.14 28.16
C TRP A 194 10.00 -8.00 29.12
N PHE A 195 10.61 -6.83 29.14
CA PHE A 195 11.59 -6.47 30.16
C PHE A 195 11.12 -5.18 30.83
N MET A 196 10.87 -5.27 32.13
CA MET A 196 10.27 -4.22 32.95
C MET A 196 11.27 -3.80 34.02
N GLU A 197 11.53 -2.50 34.15
CA GLU A 197 12.45 -1.94 35.13
C GLU A 197 11.70 -0.99 36.06
N ALA A 198 11.85 -1.19 37.37
CA ALA A 198 11.26 -0.28 38.34
C ALA A 198 12.19 0.91 38.59
N ASN A 199 11.89 2.06 37.98
CA ASN A 199 12.53 3.33 38.33
C ASN A 199 12.23 3.65 39.80
N THR A 200 10.95 3.52 40.17
CA THR A 200 10.46 3.49 41.55
C THR A 200 9.32 2.48 41.65
N ALA A 201 9.26 1.71 42.72
CA ALA A 201 8.15 0.80 43.00
C ALA A 201 7.99 0.56 44.50
N ASP A 202 6.74 0.46 44.94
CA ASP A 202 6.30 0.19 46.31
C ASP A 202 5.96 -1.30 46.55
N GLY A 203 6.13 -2.15 45.53
CA GLY A 203 5.75 -3.57 45.54
C GLY A 203 4.28 -3.83 45.26
N SER A 204 3.48 -2.80 44.98
CA SER A 204 2.08 -2.95 44.57
C SER A 204 1.96 -3.68 43.23
N ALA A 205 0.77 -4.23 42.99
CA ALA A 205 0.51 -4.99 41.80
C ALA A 205 0.21 -4.07 40.60
N PHE A 206 0.73 -4.44 39.43
CA PHE A 206 0.39 -3.83 38.15
C PHE A 206 0.12 -4.91 37.09
N ASN A 207 -0.45 -4.54 35.95
CA ASN A 207 -0.77 -5.49 34.89
C ASN A 207 0.15 -5.31 33.69
N PHE A 208 0.45 -6.41 33.00
CA PHE A 208 1.25 -6.38 31.77
C PHE A 208 0.81 -7.47 30.79
N GLY A 209 1.23 -7.32 29.54
CA GLY A 209 0.97 -8.30 28.50
C GLY A 209 1.38 -7.80 27.12
N ALA A 210 1.02 -8.57 26.09
CA ALA A 210 1.20 -8.18 24.69
C ALA A 210 -0.07 -8.48 23.91
N ILE A 211 -0.53 -7.50 23.15
CA ILE A 211 -1.55 -7.66 22.12
C ILE A 211 -0.82 -7.97 20.82
N VAL A 212 -1.13 -9.09 20.20
CA VAL A 212 -0.50 -9.55 18.95
C VAL A 212 -1.60 -9.71 17.91
N ASN A 213 -1.64 -8.77 16.96
CA ASN A 213 -2.55 -8.81 15.84
C ASN A 213 -1.85 -9.31 14.58
N THR A 214 -2.35 -10.42 14.06
CA THR A 214 -1.77 -11.08 12.89
C THR A 214 -2.52 -10.73 11.60
N ASN A 215 -3.67 -10.07 11.70
CA ASN A 215 -4.45 -9.63 10.54
C ASN A 215 -3.97 -8.24 10.10
N VAL A 216 -2.70 -8.16 9.74
CA VAL A 216 -2.03 -6.91 9.35
C VAL A 216 -1.70 -6.94 7.87
N ASP A 217 -1.92 -5.82 7.19
CA ASP A 217 -1.51 -5.68 5.80
C ASP A 217 -0.02 -5.30 5.67
N ALA A 218 0.40 -5.04 4.43
CA ALA A 218 1.79 -4.76 4.08
C ALA A 218 2.24 -3.32 4.41
N TYR A 219 1.32 -2.42 4.78
CA TYR A 219 1.56 -0.98 4.92
C TYR A 219 1.72 -0.54 6.38
N GLU A 220 1.34 -1.38 7.31
CA GLU A 220 1.60 -1.22 8.74
C GLU A 220 3.10 -1.06 9.06
N LEU A 221 3.52 -0.22 10.01
CA LEU A 221 2.71 0.60 10.93
C LEU A 221 2.38 1.95 10.30
N ASN A 222 1.12 2.22 10.00
CA ASN A 222 0.69 3.47 9.35
C ASN A 222 -0.44 4.17 10.11
N ASP A 223 -0.53 3.95 11.42
CA ASP A 223 -1.59 4.43 12.33
C ASP A 223 -1.66 5.95 12.57
N ILE A 224 -0.62 6.69 12.18
CA ILE A 224 -0.49 8.13 12.41
C ILE A 224 0.15 8.86 11.23
N PRO A 225 -0.08 10.17 11.07
CA PRO A 225 0.47 10.94 9.95
C PRO A 225 1.99 10.84 9.75
N SER A 226 2.81 10.82 10.80
CA SER A 226 4.28 10.66 10.69
C SER A 226 4.71 9.30 10.16
N LEU A 227 3.88 8.27 10.38
CA LEU A 227 4.10 6.92 9.91
C LEU A 227 3.33 6.60 8.62
N ALA A 228 2.69 7.60 8.00
CA ALA A 228 1.93 7.42 6.77
C ALA A 228 2.78 6.71 5.70
N TYR A 229 2.26 5.63 5.14
CA TYR A 229 3.00 4.82 4.18
C TYR A 229 3.26 5.62 2.90
N PRO A 230 4.53 5.83 2.48
CA PRO A 230 4.86 6.63 1.32
C PRO A 230 4.61 5.86 0.02
N LEU A 231 3.78 6.42 -0.85
CA LEU A 231 3.58 5.91 -2.21
C LEU A 231 4.54 6.56 -3.19
N SER A 232 5.04 5.76 -4.13
CA SER A 232 5.90 6.24 -5.22
C SER A 232 5.13 7.14 -6.19
N ASP A 233 5.86 7.93 -6.98
CA ASP A 233 5.36 8.96 -7.90
C ASP A 233 4.53 8.45 -9.12
N ASN A 234 4.16 7.17 -9.13
CA ASN A 234 3.24 6.57 -10.09
C ASN A 234 1.79 6.53 -9.54
N LEU A 235 0.85 6.08 -10.36
CA LEU A 235 -0.48 5.72 -9.88
C LEU A 235 -0.45 4.28 -9.35
N ARG A 236 -0.72 4.08 -8.06
CA ARG A 236 -0.77 2.76 -7.45
C ARG A 236 -2.17 2.40 -6.99
N GLU A 237 -2.45 1.11 -7.07
CA GLU A 237 -3.56 0.47 -6.41
C GLU A 237 -2.98 -0.42 -5.30
N ILE A 238 -3.47 -0.25 -4.08
CA ILE A 238 -3.06 -1.02 -2.91
C ILE A 238 -4.27 -1.62 -2.22
N GLU A 239 -4.10 -2.79 -1.61
CA GLU A 239 -5.11 -3.41 -0.76
C GLU A 239 -4.68 -3.37 0.71
N GLY A 240 -5.46 -2.71 1.55
CA GLY A 240 -5.28 -2.71 3.00
C GLY A 240 -6.49 -3.28 3.73
N ASN A 241 -6.36 -3.48 5.03
CA ASN A 241 -7.47 -3.87 5.91
C ASN A 241 -7.51 -2.97 7.14
N SER A 242 -8.64 -2.99 7.86
CA SER A 242 -8.62 -2.46 9.22
C SER A 242 -8.48 -3.59 10.21
N ASP A 243 -7.45 -3.51 11.02
CA ASP A 243 -7.04 -4.54 11.95
C ASP A 243 -7.77 -4.43 13.29
N SER A 244 -8.45 -3.32 13.57
CA SER A 244 -9.32 -3.06 14.73
C SER A 244 -10.40 -2.02 14.41
N ASP A 245 -11.28 -1.71 15.37
CA ASP A 245 -12.32 -0.66 15.23
C ASP A 245 -11.76 0.77 15.37
N SER A 246 -10.53 0.90 15.88
CA SER A 246 -9.79 2.15 16.03
C SER A 246 -8.61 2.29 15.05
N ASP A 247 -8.42 1.30 14.17
CA ASP A 247 -7.30 1.26 13.24
C ASP A 247 -7.35 2.43 12.25
N ALA A 248 -6.25 3.14 12.08
CA ALA A 248 -6.26 4.37 11.30
C ALA A 248 -5.15 4.35 10.26
N ASP A 249 -5.45 3.95 9.04
CA ASP A 249 -4.44 3.89 7.99
C ASP A 249 -4.15 5.26 7.38
N TYR A 250 -2.90 5.69 7.44
CA TYR A 250 -2.39 6.87 6.77
C TYR A 250 -1.51 6.51 5.58
N TYR A 251 -1.71 7.21 4.47
CA TYR A 251 -0.89 7.12 3.27
C TYR A 251 -0.45 8.50 2.85
N VAL A 252 0.75 8.61 2.27
CA VAL A 252 1.26 9.88 1.76
C VAL A 252 1.72 9.75 0.31
N PHE A 253 1.28 10.68 -0.52
CA PHE A 253 1.79 10.88 -1.87
C PHE A 253 2.41 12.27 -1.96
N THR A 254 3.63 12.37 -2.49
CA THR A 254 4.28 13.67 -2.74
C THR A 254 4.12 14.04 -4.20
N ALA A 255 3.41 15.13 -4.49
CA ALA A 255 3.28 15.66 -5.83
C ALA A 255 4.56 16.40 -6.23
N THR A 256 5.61 15.64 -6.55
CA THR A 256 6.98 16.14 -6.79
C THR A 256 7.06 17.26 -7.83
N ARG A 257 6.14 17.28 -8.80
CA ARG A 257 6.06 18.29 -9.87
C ARG A 257 4.86 19.24 -9.73
N GLY A 258 4.04 19.08 -8.69
CA GLY A 258 2.75 19.77 -8.56
C GLY A 258 1.67 19.17 -9.46
N GLN A 259 1.86 17.93 -9.90
CA GLN A 259 0.92 17.23 -10.76
C GLN A 259 -0.38 16.91 -10.01
N HIS A 260 -1.49 16.81 -10.76
CA HIS A 260 -2.77 16.39 -10.19
C HIS A 260 -2.67 14.96 -9.65
N VAL A 261 -3.33 14.72 -8.52
CA VAL A 261 -3.34 13.43 -7.84
C VAL A 261 -4.72 12.80 -7.98
N LEU A 262 -4.76 11.54 -8.39
CA LEU A 262 -5.97 10.72 -8.36
C LEU A 262 -6.08 10.06 -7.00
N LEU A 263 -7.26 10.15 -6.39
CA LEU A 263 -7.66 9.40 -5.21
C LEU A 263 -8.96 8.65 -5.52
N ARG A 264 -8.96 7.35 -5.30
CA ARG A 264 -10.16 6.52 -5.36
C ARG A 264 -10.07 5.44 -4.29
N PHE A 265 -11.21 5.11 -3.70
CA PHE A 265 -11.31 4.11 -2.66
C PHE A 265 -12.53 3.23 -2.89
N ASP A 266 -12.34 1.93 -2.81
CA ASP A 266 -13.40 0.93 -2.92
C ASP A 266 -13.21 -0.15 -1.87
N GLY A 267 -14.30 -0.78 -1.42
CA GLY A 267 -14.20 -2.08 -0.76
C GLY A 267 -13.90 -3.15 -1.80
N VAL A 268 -12.99 -4.09 -1.50
CA VAL A 268 -12.66 -5.19 -2.44
C VAL A 268 -13.90 -6.07 -2.68
N THR A 269 -14.67 -6.32 -1.61
CA THR A 269 -15.93 -7.05 -1.70
C THR A 269 -17.09 -6.11 -2.02
N SER A 270 -17.91 -6.47 -3.01
CA SER A 270 -19.08 -5.67 -3.39
C SER A 270 -19.98 -5.34 -2.19
N GLY A 271 -20.42 -4.08 -2.10
CA GLY A 271 -21.28 -3.59 -1.02
C GLY A 271 -20.57 -3.24 0.29
N THR A 272 -19.23 -3.26 0.34
CA THR A 272 -18.42 -2.93 1.53
C THR A 272 -17.79 -1.53 1.51
N ASN A 273 -18.01 -0.71 0.47
CA ASN A 273 -17.45 0.65 0.36
C ASN A 273 -17.72 1.54 1.59
N ASN A 274 -18.86 1.36 2.26
CA ASN A 274 -19.26 2.16 3.41
C ASN A 274 -18.74 1.60 4.76
N ASN A 275 -17.92 0.56 4.75
CA ASN A 275 -17.31 0.02 5.98
C ASN A 275 -16.16 0.90 6.48
N TRP A 276 -15.67 1.80 5.63
CA TRP A 276 -14.61 2.75 5.97
C TRP A 276 -15.01 4.18 5.63
N LEU A 277 -14.35 5.13 6.27
CA LEU A 277 -14.41 6.56 6.02
C LEU A 277 -13.10 7.00 5.38
N LEU A 278 -13.18 7.75 4.29
CA LEU A 278 -12.03 8.29 3.58
C LEU A 278 -11.91 9.79 3.82
N ALA A 279 -10.71 10.27 4.10
CA ALA A 279 -10.38 11.68 4.13
C ALA A 279 -9.02 11.97 3.48
N SER A 280 -8.83 13.22 3.04
CA SER A 280 -7.54 13.70 2.53
C SER A 280 -7.18 15.05 3.12
N SER A 281 -5.88 15.31 3.26
CA SER A 281 -5.30 16.60 3.69
C SER A 281 -4.16 16.99 2.75
N THR A 282 -4.00 18.29 2.50
CA THR A 282 -2.87 18.86 1.75
C THR A 282 -2.05 19.85 2.58
N ASP A 283 -2.37 19.97 3.88
CA ASP A 283 -1.76 20.90 4.83
C ASP A 283 -1.04 20.17 5.98
N GLY A 284 -0.50 18.99 5.69
CA GLY A 284 0.25 18.20 6.68
C GLY A 284 -0.61 17.56 7.77
N GLY A 285 -1.90 17.34 7.50
CA GLY A 285 -2.82 16.69 8.43
C GLY A 285 -3.53 17.66 9.38
N ASN A 286 -3.36 18.97 9.19
CA ASN A 286 -4.03 19.98 10.01
C ASN A 286 -5.53 20.08 9.70
N THR A 287 -5.91 19.97 8.42
CA THR A 287 -7.30 20.00 7.96
C THR A 287 -7.63 18.77 7.13
N TRP A 288 -8.68 18.05 7.52
CA TRP A 288 -9.15 16.84 6.84
C TRP A 288 -10.43 17.11 6.05
N THR A 289 -10.43 16.79 4.77
CA THR A 289 -11.63 16.83 3.93
C THR A 289 -12.17 15.42 3.72
N THR A 290 -13.41 15.16 4.14
CA THR A 290 -14.10 13.89 3.88
C THR A 290 -14.29 13.66 2.39
N ARG A 291 -14.11 12.41 1.96
CA ARG A 291 -14.18 11.97 0.57
C ARG A 291 -15.17 10.81 0.43
N ASN A 292 -15.86 10.76 -0.71
CA ASN A 292 -16.79 9.68 -0.99
C ASN A 292 -16.06 8.45 -1.50
N ALA A 293 -16.38 7.28 -0.93
CA ALA A 293 -15.98 5.99 -1.49
C ALA A 293 -16.66 5.73 -2.85
N GLY A 294 -16.03 4.95 -3.72
CA GLY A 294 -16.53 4.59 -5.06
C GLY A 294 -16.44 5.70 -6.10
N GLN A 295 -15.86 6.86 -5.77
CA GLN A 295 -15.70 7.99 -6.68
C GLN A 295 -14.23 8.27 -6.96
N GLU A 296 -13.94 8.66 -8.20
CA GLU A 296 -12.65 9.24 -8.54
C GLU A 296 -12.61 10.70 -8.13
N ILE A 297 -11.63 11.03 -7.29
CA ILE A 297 -11.39 12.37 -6.77
C ILE A 297 -10.08 12.87 -7.36
N THR A 298 -10.12 14.10 -7.90
CA THR A 298 -8.91 14.80 -8.33
C THR A 298 -8.52 15.80 -7.26
N ILE A 299 -7.33 15.63 -6.71
CA ILE A 299 -6.70 16.60 -5.82
C ILE A 299 -5.72 17.41 -6.66
N ILE A 300 -5.79 18.74 -6.56
CA ILE A 300 -4.93 19.66 -7.29
C ILE A 300 -3.99 20.31 -6.27
N PRO A 301 -2.72 19.88 -6.20
CA PRO A 301 -1.72 20.53 -5.38
C PRO A 301 -1.52 22.00 -5.80
N SER A 302 -1.25 22.86 -4.84
CA SER A 302 -0.96 24.28 -5.06
C SER A 302 0.45 24.53 -5.57
N GLN A 303 1.40 23.64 -5.26
CA GLN A 303 2.81 23.77 -5.63
C GLN A 303 3.53 22.40 -5.75
N PRO A 304 4.69 22.35 -6.41
CA PRO A 304 5.56 21.17 -6.40
C PRO A 304 6.01 20.78 -4.99
N ASN A 305 6.23 19.47 -4.78
CA ASN A 305 6.62 18.83 -3.52
C ASN A 305 5.59 18.93 -2.39
N GLU A 306 4.36 19.32 -2.69
CA GLU A 306 3.26 19.29 -1.74
C GLU A 306 2.88 17.82 -1.42
N LYS A 307 2.68 17.54 -0.13
CA LYS A 307 2.28 16.22 0.36
C LYS A 307 0.76 16.14 0.44
N VAL A 308 0.21 15.12 -0.20
CA VAL A 308 -1.19 14.71 -0.06
C VAL A 308 -1.23 13.56 0.92
N LEU A 309 -1.78 13.81 2.10
CA LEU A 309 -2.09 12.79 3.09
C LEU A 309 -3.49 12.24 2.83
N VAL A 310 -3.63 10.93 2.94
CA VAL A 310 -4.90 10.22 2.86
C VAL A 310 -5.05 9.41 4.14
N ARG A 311 -6.25 9.41 4.70
CA ARG A 311 -6.60 8.64 5.89
C ARG A 311 -7.81 7.78 5.60
N VAL A 312 -7.72 6.51 5.97
CA VAL A 312 -8.81 5.55 5.98
C VAL A 312 -9.10 5.17 7.44
N LEU A 313 -10.37 5.23 7.85
CA LEU A 313 -10.81 4.86 9.19
C LEU A 313 -11.95 3.84 9.10
N PRO A 314 -12.06 2.85 10.00
CA PRO A 314 -13.28 2.09 10.22
C PRO A 314 -14.48 3.03 10.40
N ASN A 315 -15.58 2.71 9.73
CA ASN A 315 -16.82 3.45 9.91
C ASN A 315 -17.55 2.92 11.17
N PRO A 316 -17.71 3.71 12.24
CA PRO A 316 -18.38 3.23 13.46
C PRO A 316 -19.87 2.88 13.23
N ALA A 317 -20.50 3.42 12.18
CA ALA A 317 -21.87 3.04 11.82
C ALA A 317 -21.94 1.67 11.12
N ARG A 318 -20.82 1.16 10.60
CA ARG A 318 -20.71 -0.12 9.89
C ARG A 318 -19.26 -0.61 9.90
N LEU A 319 -18.84 -1.21 11.01
CA LEU A 319 -17.45 -1.64 11.18
C LEU A 319 -17.05 -2.71 10.15
N PRO A 320 -15.81 -2.65 9.61
CA PRO A 320 -15.25 -3.74 8.83
C PRO A 320 -14.91 -4.93 9.72
N THR A 321 -14.90 -6.14 9.16
CA THR A 321 -14.25 -7.29 9.81
C THR A 321 -12.76 -7.28 9.48
N VAL A 322 -11.92 -7.86 10.35
CA VAL A 322 -10.46 -7.93 10.14
C VAL A 322 -10.03 -8.65 8.85
N SER A 323 -10.92 -9.47 8.28
CA SER A 323 -10.72 -10.17 6.99
C SER A 323 -11.15 -9.35 5.77
N GLN A 324 -11.93 -8.29 5.96
CA GLN A 324 -12.38 -7.42 4.89
C GLN A 324 -11.27 -6.45 4.50
N LYS A 325 -11.11 -6.27 3.20
CA LYS A 325 -10.12 -5.39 2.61
C LYS A 325 -10.75 -4.23 1.87
N TYR A 326 -10.06 -3.11 1.89
CA TYR A 326 -10.31 -2.01 0.98
C TYR A 326 -9.23 -1.95 -0.09
N LYS A 327 -9.50 -1.19 -1.13
CA LYS A 327 -8.64 -0.91 -2.27
C LYS A 327 -8.49 0.60 -2.40
N LEU A 328 -7.28 1.09 -2.24
CA LEU A 328 -6.94 2.50 -2.38
C LEU A 328 -6.14 2.69 -3.67
N THR A 329 -6.67 3.49 -4.60
CA THR A 329 -5.94 3.99 -5.76
C THR A 329 -5.48 5.40 -5.46
N LEU A 330 -4.16 5.61 -5.37
CA LEU A 330 -3.56 6.90 -5.04
C LEU A 330 -2.30 7.12 -5.86
N GLY A 331 -2.17 8.32 -6.45
CA GLY A 331 -0.95 8.76 -7.11
C GLY A 331 -1.17 9.71 -8.28
N SER A 332 -0.17 9.83 -9.16
CA SER A 332 -0.20 10.74 -10.31
C SER A 332 -1.41 10.47 -11.22
N LYS A 333 -2.30 11.45 -11.40
CA LYS A 333 -3.47 11.32 -12.28
C LYS A 333 -3.05 11.32 -13.75
N ILE A 334 -3.58 10.38 -14.53
CA ILE A 334 -3.39 10.37 -15.98
C ILE A 334 -4.29 11.45 -16.58
N VAL A 335 -3.68 12.47 -17.18
CA VAL A 335 -4.40 13.58 -17.84
C VAL A 335 -4.22 13.55 -19.36
N ARG A 336 -3.12 12.95 -19.84
CA ARG A 336 -2.87 12.78 -21.27
C ARG A 336 -2.67 11.30 -21.57
N PHE A 337 -3.41 10.81 -22.55
CA PHE A 337 -3.32 9.46 -23.06
C PHE A 337 -3.22 9.52 -24.59
N SER A 338 -2.23 8.85 -25.15
CA SER A 338 -2.16 8.56 -26.57
C SER A 338 -1.86 7.08 -26.79
N HIS A 339 -2.20 6.57 -27.96
CA HIS A 339 -2.05 5.17 -28.31
C HIS A 339 -1.67 5.00 -29.78
N SER A 340 -1.16 3.83 -30.11
CA SER A 340 -1.04 3.32 -31.47
C SER A 340 -1.47 1.86 -31.48
N VAL A 341 -2.24 1.45 -32.51
CA VAL A 341 -2.54 0.05 -32.79
C VAL A 341 -2.52 -0.13 -34.30
N THR A 342 -1.49 -0.83 -34.79
CA THR A 342 -1.19 -0.92 -36.22
C THR A 342 -0.79 -2.34 -36.59
N GLY A 343 -1.23 -2.81 -37.75
CA GLY A 343 -0.62 -4.00 -38.38
C GLY A 343 0.77 -3.69 -38.92
N GLU A 344 1.31 -4.63 -39.69
CA GLU A 344 2.62 -4.49 -40.30
C GLU A 344 2.67 -3.33 -41.31
N SER A 345 3.83 -2.70 -41.46
CA SER A 345 4.01 -1.57 -42.39
C SER A 345 3.79 -1.94 -43.86
N THR A 346 3.83 -3.23 -44.19
CA THR A 346 3.64 -3.77 -45.54
C THR A 346 2.21 -4.20 -45.82
N VAL A 347 1.26 -3.94 -44.91
CA VAL A 347 -0.15 -4.33 -45.10
C VAL A 347 -0.75 -3.57 -46.29
N LEU A 348 -1.08 -4.30 -47.35
CA LEU A 348 -1.97 -3.81 -48.41
C LEU A 348 -3.39 -3.78 -47.87
N ARG A 349 -3.78 -2.63 -47.34
CA ARG A 349 -5.07 -2.43 -46.67
C ARG A 349 -6.23 -2.55 -47.65
N ILE A 350 -7.30 -3.19 -47.20
CA ILE A 350 -8.63 -3.08 -47.81
C ILE A 350 -9.09 -1.62 -47.62
N PRO A 351 -9.27 -0.84 -48.71
CA PRO A 351 -9.64 0.57 -48.62
C PRO A 351 -11.10 0.73 -48.19
N SER A 352 -11.47 1.90 -47.68
CA SER A 352 -12.85 2.22 -47.29
C SER A 352 -13.85 2.19 -48.43
N SER A 353 -13.38 2.29 -49.68
CA SER A 353 -14.19 2.18 -50.90
C SER A 353 -14.47 0.73 -51.32
N ALA A 354 -13.79 -0.26 -50.71
CA ALA A 354 -14.03 -1.65 -51.02
C ALA A 354 -15.42 -2.08 -50.53
N PRO A 355 -16.17 -2.90 -51.30
CA PRO A 355 -17.42 -3.48 -50.84
C PRO A 355 -17.11 -4.55 -49.80
N THR A 356 -17.26 -4.21 -48.51
CA THR A 356 -17.08 -5.14 -47.39
C THR A 356 -18.40 -5.31 -46.64
N ALA A 357 -18.62 -6.46 -46.01
CA ALA A 357 -19.81 -6.72 -45.21
C ALA A 357 -19.89 -5.85 -43.92
N PHE A 358 -18.75 -5.36 -43.42
CA PHE A 358 -18.61 -4.67 -42.13
C PHE A 358 -18.10 -3.23 -42.24
N GLY A 359 -18.09 -2.65 -43.45
CA GLY A 359 -17.51 -1.34 -43.70
C GLY A 359 -15.99 -1.31 -43.50
N PHE A 360 -15.45 -0.14 -43.16
CA PHE A 360 -14.01 0.06 -43.05
C PHE A 360 -13.44 -0.49 -41.73
N MET A 361 -12.39 -1.31 -41.86
CA MET A 361 -11.62 -1.84 -40.73
C MET A 361 -10.44 -0.91 -40.42
N THR A 362 -10.51 -0.25 -39.27
CA THR A 362 -9.59 0.82 -38.89
C THR A 362 -8.17 0.31 -38.67
N THR A 363 -8.03 -0.86 -38.08
CA THR A 363 -6.75 -1.58 -37.96
C THR A 363 -6.82 -2.81 -38.85
N GLN A 364 -5.78 -3.05 -39.65
CA GLN A 364 -5.67 -4.24 -40.49
C GLN A 364 -4.26 -4.81 -40.41
N ALA A 365 -4.13 -6.12 -40.34
CA ALA A 365 -2.87 -6.83 -40.18
C ALA A 365 -2.90 -8.18 -40.88
N TYR A 366 -1.72 -8.71 -41.24
CA TYR A 366 -1.59 -10.08 -41.75
C TYR A 366 -1.30 -11.09 -40.64
N ARG A 367 -0.37 -10.77 -39.74
CA ARG A 367 0.20 -11.70 -38.75
C ARG A 367 0.52 -11.04 -37.42
N ASP A 368 0.93 -9.79 -37.44
CA ASP A 368 1.37 -9.09 -36.24
C ASP A 368 0.64 -7.76 -36.07
N VAL A 369 0.10 -7.53 -34.87
CA VAL A 369 -0.42 -6.22 -34.44
C VAL A 369 0.58 -5.62 -33.47
N THR A 370 1.18 -4.49 -33.84
CA THR A 370 2.02 -3.70 -32.94
C THR A 370 1.18 -2.60 -32.32
N TRP A 371 1.33 -2.42 -31.02
CA TRP A 371 0.60 -1.40 -30.29
C TRP A 371 1.44 -0.75 -29.21
N GLY A 372 0.99 0.40 -28.74
CA GLY A 372 1.64 1.12 -27.66
C GLY A 372 0.77 2.21 -27.09
N VAL A 373 1.21 2.73 -25.94
CA VAL A 373 0.54 3.79 -25.19
C VAL A 373 1.57 4.79 -24.71
N THR A 374 1.14 6.04 -24.54
CA THR A 374 1.86 7.05 -23.78
C THR A 374 0.91 7.69 -22.79
N MET A 375 1.31 7.73 -21.52
CA MET A 375 0.52 8.26 -20.41
C MET A 375 1.33 9.31 -19.67
N ALA A 376 0.74 10.49 -19.50
CA ALA A 376 1.37 11.59 -18.80
C ALA A 376 0.43 12.30 -17.82
N ASP A 377 1.04 12.86 -16.78
CA ASP A 377 0.36 13.64 -15.76
C ASP A 377 -0.01 15.06 -16.25
N SER A 378 -0.61 15.87 -15.37
CA SER A 378 -1.02 17.24 -15.71
C SER A 378 0.14 18.18 -16.07
N THR A 379 1.38 17.84 -15.70
CA THR A 379 2.60 18.60 -16.05
C THR A 379 3.20 18.14 -17.38
N GLY A 380 2.71 17.03 -17.93
CA GLY A 380 3.22 16.41 -19.15
C GLY A 380 4.35 15.42 -18.91
N ALA A 381 4.73 15.15 -17.65
CA ALA A 381 5.70 14.12 -17.32
C ALA A 381 5.07 12.73 -17.48
N GLY A 382 5.86 11.78 -17.98
CA GLY A 382 5.41 10.39 -18.13
C GLY A 382 5.21 9.68 -16.80
N ILE A 383 4.19 8.81 -16.71
CA ILE A 383 3.89 8.07 -15.48
C ILE A 383 4.35 6.61 -15.62
N PRO A 384 5.34 6.15 -14.83
CA PRO A 384 5.83 4.78 -14.90
C PRO A 384 4.90 3.75 -14.25
N ASN A 385 5.12 2.48 -14.61
CA ASN A 385 4.50 1.32 -14.00
C ASN A 385 2.95 1.30 -14.10
N ILE A 386 2.39 1.92 -15.13
CA ILE A 386 0.96 1.83 -15.42
C ILE A 386 0.72 0.64 -16.34
N VAL A 387 -0.21 -0.22 -15.94
CA VAL A 387 -0.68 -1.34 -16.75
C VAL A 387 -1.69 -0.84 -17.77
N ALA A 388 -1.43 -1.08 -19.05
CA ALA A 388 -2.38 -0.94 -20.13
C ALA A 388 -2.70 -2.33 -20.70
N ILE A 389 -3.97 -2.56 -21.04
CA ILE A 389 -4.44 -3.85 -21.56
C ILE A 389 -5.08 -3.61 -22.92
N LEU A 390 -4.49 -4.17 -23.98
CA LEU A 390 -5.16 -4.31 -25.26
C LEU A 390 -6.02 -5.56 -25.21
N ILE A 391 -7.32 -5.43 -25.45
CA ILE A 391 -8.19 -6.58 -25.68
C ILE A 391 -8.46 -6.63 -27.17
N LEU A 392 -7.93 -7.65 -27.85
CA LEU A 392 -8.03 -7.84 -29.31
C LEU A 392 -8.83 -9.11 -29.60
N ASP A 393 -10.09 -8.93 -29.97
CA ASP A 393 -10.85 -9.99 -30.61
C ASP A 393 -10.51 -10.01 -32.10
N GLN A 394 -9.94 -11.11 -32.56
CA GLN A 394 -9.42 -11.25 -33.92
C GLN A 394 -10.50 -11.64 -34.92
N ARG A 395 -11.63 -12.20 -34.45
CA ARG A 395 -12.69 -12.77 -35.27
C ARG A 395 -14.01 -12.78 -34.52
N GLU A 396 -14.97 -12.01 -34.99
CA GLU A 396 -16.35 -12.09 -34.52
C GLU A 396 -16.95 -13.47 -34.79
N ASN A 397 -17.86 -13.89 -33.91
CA ASN A 397 -18.58 -15.14 -34.07
C ASN A 397 -20.08 -14.86 -34.10
N ASN A 398 -20.72 -15.04 -35.27
CA ASN A 398 -22.14 -14.75 -35.50
C ASN A 398 -22.56 -13.32 -35.08
N GLY A 399 -21.70 -12.32 -35.33
CA GLY A 399 -21.95 -10.92 -34.98
C GLY A 399 -21.71 -10.56 -33.51
N GLU A 400 -21.19 -11.50 -32.71
CA GLU A 400 -20.77 -11.24 -31.33
C GLU A 400 -19.25 -11.06 -31.24
N LEU A 401 -18.83 -10.05 -30.47
CA LEU A 401 -17.44 -9.74 -30.15
C LEU A 401 -17.12 -10.14 -28.71
N GLU A 402 -15.97 -10.77 -28.50
CA GLU A 402 -15.52 -11.27 -27.21
C GLU A 402 -14.41 -10.40 -26.60
N PHE A 403 -14.78 -9.53 -25.65
CA PHE A 403 -13.82 -8.75 -24.86
C PHE A 403 -13.56 -9.38 -23.49
N ASN A 404 -12.87 -10.51 -23.47
CA ASN A 404 -12.56 -11.27 -22.25
C ASN A 404 -11.04 -11.41 -22.02
N ALA A 405 -10.66 -12.05 -20.91
CA ALA A 405 -9.26 -12.19 -20.51
C ALA A 405 -8.41 -13.08 -21.47
N ALA A 406 -9.03 -13.93 -22.29
CA ALA A 406 -8.30 -14.75 -23.27
C ALA A 406 -7.75 -13.90 -24.43
N ASN A 407 -8.40 -12.78 -24.72
CA ASN A 407 -8.02 -11.83 -25.76
C ASN A 407 -7.19 -10.65 -25.24
N ALA A 408 -6.74 -10.71 -23.98
CA ALA A 408 -6.08 -9.60 -23.30
C ALA A 408 -4.54 -9.67 -23.37
N HIS A 409 -3.92 -8.55 -23.71
CA HIS A 409 -2.48 -8.38 -23.81
C HIS A 409 -2.04 -7.17 -22.98
N GLY A 410 -1.18 -7.41 -21.98
CA GLY A 410 -0.72 -6.38 -21.05
C GLY A 410 0.65 -5.80 -21.42
N ILE A 411 0.80 -4.48 -21.30
CA ILE A 411 2.10 -3.78 -21.29
C ILE A 411 2.17 -2.84 -20.09
N ILE A 412 3.39 -2.52 -19.66
CA ILE A 412 3.66 -1.66 -18.50
C ILE A 412 4.51 -0.47 -18.93
N THR A 413 4.12 0.75 -18.56
CA THR A 413 4.86 1.98 -18.91
C THR A 413 6.22 2.09 -18.25
N ASP A 414 7.20 2.57 -19.01
CA ASP A 414 8.53 2.92 -18.55
C ASP A 414 8.57 4.27 -17.80
N VAL A 415 9.75 4.72 -17.42
CA VAL A 415 9.99 6.03 -16.75
C VAL A 415 9.52 7.24 -17.56
N ASN A 416 9.34 7.11 -18.87
CA ASN A 416 8.83 8.16 -19.75
C ASN A 416 7.32 8.04 -19.99
N GLY A 417 6.64 7.14 -19.27
CA GLY A 417 5.22 6.88 -19.43
C GLY A 417 4.87 6.18 -20.73
N LYS A 418 5.83 5.48 -21.37
CA LYS A 418 5.65 4.82 -22.66
C LYS A 418 5.72 3.32 -22.53
N ALA A 419 4.89 2.63 -23.30
CA ALA A 419 4.98 1.19 -23.47
C ALA A 419 4.60 0.81 -24.88
N SER A 420 5.20 -0.27 -25.40
CA SER A 420 4.80 -0.89 -26.65
C SER A 420 4.97 -2.40 -26.61
N GLY A 421 4.22 -3.09 -27.46
CA GLY A 421 4.28 -4.54 -27.60
C GLY A 421 3.74 -4.97 -28.95
N SER A 422 3.83 -6.27 -29.21
CA SER A 422 3.28 -6.90 -30.41
C SER A 422 2.47 -8.13 -30.05
N VAL A 423 1.36 -8.32 -30.73
CA VAL A 423 0.48 -9.48 -30.63
C VAL A 423 0.59 -10.25 -31.92
N LYS A 424 0.91 -11.55 -31.82
CA LYS A 424 0.82 -12.47 -32.95
C LYS A 424 -0.62 -12.90 -33.11
N LEU A 425 -1.13 -12.81 -34.33
CA LEU A 425 -2.46 -13.26 -34.67
C LEU A 425 -2.49 -14.78 -34.78
N ASP A 426 -3.64 -15.34 -34.45
CA ASP A 426 -3.93 -16.76 -34.55
C ASP A 426 -4.24 -17.15 -36.01
N ASN A 427 -4.88 -18.31 -36.21
CA ASN A 427 -5.30 -18.71 -37.54
C ASN A 427 -6.36 -17.75 -38.10
N CYS A 428 -6.21 -17.42 -39.38
CA CYS A 428 -7.20 -16.67 -40.15
C CYS A 428 -8.14 -17.66 -40.86
N TYR A 429 -9.44 -17.48 -40.70
CA TYR A 429 -10.48 -18.41 -41.15
C TYR A 429 -11.07 -18.05 -42.51
N ALA A 430 -10.81 -16.83 -43.00
CA ALA A 430 -11.25 -16.33 -44.30
C ALA A 430 -12.78 -16.30 -44.43
N ASP A 431 -13.46 -15.86 -43.37
CA ASP A 431 -14.94 -15.80 -43.33
C ASP A 431 -15.53 -14.88 -44.40
N TYR A 432 -14.79 -13.84 -44.79
CA TYR A 432 -15.22 -12.85 -45.76
C TYR A 432 -14.28 -12.76 -46.96
N THR A 433 -14.84 -12.29 -48.09
CA THR A 433 -14.09 -12.02 -49.32
C THR A 433 -14.54 -10.68 -49.90
N THR A 434 -13.58 -9.90 -50.37
CA THR A 434 -13.84 -8.66 -51.12
C THR A 434 -12.90 -8.53 -52.33
N GLN A 435 -13.24 -7.64 -53.26
CA GLN A 435 -12.36 -7.21 -54.33
C GLN A 435 -12.26 -5.69 -54.35
N PHE A 436 -11.04 -5.17 -54.52
CA PHE A 436 -10.80 -3.74 -54.64
C PHE A 436 -9.64 -3.45 -55.59
N GLN A 437 -9.56 -2.19 -56.01
CA GLN A 437 -8.48 -1.70 -56.84
C GLN A 437 -7.47 -0.90 -56.00
N ASP A 438 -6.19 -1.10 -56.27
CA ASP A 438 -5.08 -0.35 -55.70
C ASP A 438 -4.22 0.21 -56.84
N TYR A 439 -3.76 1.46 -56.68
CA TYR A 439 -2.85 2.09 -57.63
C TYR A 439 -1.43 2.02 -57.10
N SER A 440 -0.55 1.32 -57.82
CA SER A 440 0.85 1.19 -57.43
C SER A 440 1.74 1.15 -58.66
N GLN A 441 2.81 1.96 -58.65
CA GLN A 441 3.85 1.99 -59.68
C GLN A 441 3.32 2.17 -61.12
N GLY A 442 2.23 2.92 -61.32
CA GLY A 442 1.64 3.14 -62.65
C GLY A 442 0.68 2.04 -63.12
N TYR A 443 0.29 1.12 -62.25
CA TYR A 443 -0.68 0.07 -62.54
C TYR A 443 -1.91 0.18 -61.64
N ILE A 444 -3.07 -0.14 -62.21
CA ILE A 444 -4.30 -0.42 -61.49
C ILE A 444 -4.34 -1.93 -61.24
N ASN A 445 -4.11 -2.32 -59.99
CA ASN A 445 -4.10 -3.70 -59.55
C ASN A 445 -5.47 -4.05 -58.94
N THR A 446 -6.12 -5.08 -59.45
CA THR A 446 -7.36 -5.62 -58.85
C THR A 446 -7.00 -6.78 -57.93
N TRP A 447 -7.26 -6.63 -56.65
CA TRP A 447 -6.98 -7.62 -55.62
C TRP A 447 -8.25 -8.31 -55.16
N ARG A 448 -8.20 -9.64 -55.05
CA ARG A 448 -9.17 -10.43 -54.29
C ARG A 448 -8.59 -10.74 -52.92
N THR A 449 -9.27 -10.31 -51.88
CA THR A 449 -8.81 -10.43 -50.50
C THR A 449 -9.80 -11.23 -49.68
N THR A 450 -9.32 -12.25 -48.97
CA THR A 450 -10.08 -12.95 -47.93
C THR A 450 -9.62 -12.48 -46.55
N TYR A 451 -10.56 -12.30 -45.62
CA TYR A 451 -10.28 -11.71 -44.31
C TYR A 451 -11.30 -12.13 -43.25
N ASP A 452 -10.92 -12.01 -41.98
CA ASP A 452 -11.83 -12.05 -40.84
C ASP A 452 -12.03 -10.63 -40.28
N VAL A 453 -13.15 -10.42 -39.59
CA VAL A 453 -13.49 -9.17 -38.92
C VAL A 453 -13.44 -9.38 -37.43
N GLY A 454 -12.84 -8.45 -36.70
CA GLY A 454 -12.85 -8.43 -35.24
C GLY A 454 -12.85 -7.01 -34.72
N ALA A 455 -12.40 -6.84 -33.48
CA ALA A 455 -12.35 -5.54 -32.84
C ALA A 455 -11.32 -5.48 -31.72
N TRP A 456 -10.91 -4.28 -31.35
CA TRP A 456 -10.06 -4.06 -30.19
C TRP A 456 -10.48 -2.87 -29.34
N ARG A 457 -10.05 -2.89 -28.08
CA ARG A 457 -10.13 -1.77 -27.14
C ARG A 457 -8.88 -1.74 -26.25
N ILE A 458 -8.57 -0.58 -25.67
CA ILE A 458 -7.49 -0.42 -24.70
C ILE A 458 -8.08 0.00 -23.37
N GLU A 459 -7.78 -0.76 -22.33
CA GLU A 459 -8.18 -0.46 -20.95
C GLU A 459 -6.99 -0.04 -20.10
N VAL A 460 -7.24 0.90 -19.19
CA VAL A 460 -6.30 1.32 -18.15
C VAL A 460 -6.98 1.12 -16.80
N PRO A 461 -6.86 -0.06 -16.17
CA PRO A 461 -7.64 -0.41 -14.98
C PRO A 461 -7.48 0.58 -13.81
N ALA A 462 -6.31 1.21 -13.70
CA ALA A 462 -5.99 2.14 -12.62
C ALA A 462 -6.78 3.47 -12.67
N GLN A 463 -7.37 3.85 -13.81
CA GLN A 463 -8.17 5.07 -13.92
C GLN A 463 -9.29 4.90 -14.96
N SER A 464 -10.54 5.06 -14.51
CA SER A 464 -11.70 4.97 -15.38
C SER A 464 -11.71 6.11 -16.41
N GLY A 465 -12.30 5.82 -17.58
CA GLY A 465 -12.38 6.77 -18.69
C GLY A 465 -11.05 7.03 -19.41
N VAL A 466 -9.96 6.34 -19.05
CA VAL A 466 -8.70 6.36 -19.80
C VAL A 466 -8.60 5.09 -20.65
N GLY A 467 -8.30 5.26 -21.93
CA GLY A 467 -8.16 4.16 -22.87
C GLY A 467 -8.81 4.45 -24.23
N VAL A 468 -9.13 3.38 -24.94
CA VAL A 468 -9.89 3.40 -26.21
C VAL A 468 -11.01 2.40 -26.08
N GLY A 469 -12.25 2.79 -26.38
CA GLY A 469 -13.44 2.00 -26.07
C GLY A 469 -14.16 2.55 -24.83
N GLY A 470 -15.42 2.13 -24.61
CA GLY A 470 -16.24 2.57 -23.48
C GLY A 470 -17.74 2.70 -23.83
N ASN A 471 -18.47 3.51 -23.08
CA ASN A 471 -19.93 3.58 -23.17
C ASN A 471 -20.46 4.24 -24.45
N ILE A 472 -19.63 4.98 -25.20
CA ILE A 472 -20.05 5.72 -26.41
C ILE A 472 -19.58 5.02 -27.69
N SER A 473 -18.27 4.75 -27.80
CA SER A 473 -17.70 3.86 -28.82
C SER A 473 -17.14 2.67 -28.06
N THR A 474 -17.72 1.50 -28.26
CA THR A 474 -17.39 0.31 -27.44
C THR A 474 -16.04 -0.30 -27.83
N HIS A 475 -15.62 -0.12 -29.08
CA HIS A 475 -14.41 -0.72 -29.66
C HIS A 475 -14.02 -0.04 -30.99
N VAL A 476 -12.85 -0.43 -31.52
CA VAL A 476 -12.35 -0.07 -32.85
C VAL A 476 -12.31 -1.33 -33.73
N THR A 477 -12.74 -1.22 -34.99
CA THR A 477 -12.81 -2.35 -35.93
C THR A 477 -11.42 -2.85 -36.35
N PHE A 478 -11.31 -4.17 -36.43
CA PHE A 478 -10.09 -4.88 -36.83
C PHE A 478 -10.36 -5.79 -38.04
N GLY A 479 -9.39 -5.88 -38.95
CA GLY A 479 -9.42 -6.79 -40.09
C GLY A 479 -8.18 -7.68 -40.12
N HIS A 480 -8.38 -8.98 -39.94
CA HIS A 480 -7.33 -9.97 -40.10
C HIS A 480 -7.29 -10.42 -41.56
N ILE A 481 -6.28 -9.99 -42.31
CA ILE A 481 -6.18 -10.30 -43.73
C ILE A 481 -5.52 -11.67 -43.91
N CYS A 482 -6.30 -12.66 -44.36
CA CYS A 482 -5.80 -14.04 -44.51
C CYS A 482 -5.00 -14.23 -45.80
N LYS A 483 -5.52 -13.73 -46.93
CA LYS A 483 -4.91 -13.94 -48.24
C LYS A 483 -5.30 -12.85 -49.21
N GLN A 484 -4.35 -12.41 -50.01
CA GLN A 484 -4.57 -11.49 -51.12
C GLN A 484 -4.05 -12.11 -52.41
N THR A 485 -4.90 -12.11 -53.44
CA THR A 485 -4.59 -12.66 -54.75
C THR A 485 -4.76 -11.56 -55.78
N LEU A 486 -3.69 -11.27 -56.53
CA LEU A 486 -3.75 -10.37 -57.67
C LEU A 486 -4.59 -11.03 -58.77
N VAL A 487 -5.72 -10.41 -59.12
CA VAL A 487 -6.63 -10.91 -60.16
C VAL A 487 -6.25 -10.33 -61.53
N SER A 488 -5.90 -9.04 -61.56
CA SER A 488 -5.44 -8.36 -62.77
C SER A 488 -4.52 -7.19 -62.41
N SER A 489 -3.64 -6.84 -63.34
CA SER A 489 -2.80 -5.64 -63.27
C SER A 489 -2.80 -4.99 -64.65
N VAL A 490 -3.35 -3.78 -64.73
CA VAL A 490 -3.49 -3.04 -65.99
C VAL A 490 -2.68 -1.75 -65.87
N ARG A 491 -1.86 -1.46 -66.88
CA ARG A 491 -1.11 -0.20 -66.92
C ARG A 491 -2.09 0.97 -67.02
N SER A 492 -1.94 1.93 -66.11
CA SER A 492 -2.74 3.15 -66.03
C SER A 492 -2.50 4.09 -67.20
#